data_AF-A0AB39BND5-F1
#
_entry.id   AF-A0AB39BND5-F1
#
_cell.length_a   1.000
_cell.length_b   1.000
_cell.length_c   1.000
_cell.angle_alpha   90.00
_cell.angle_beta   90.00
_cell.angle_gamma   90.00
#
_symmetry.space_group_name_H-M   'P 1'
#
loop_
_entity.id
_entity.type
_entity.pdbx_description
1 polymer ?
#
loop_
_entity_poly.entity_id
_entity_poly.type
_entity_poly.pdbx_seq_one_letter_code
_entity_poly.pdbx_strand_id
1 'polypeptide(L)' 'MRNVTAIVIRDRPGLWSVCAVEDDIWSQDTNFADAKRMIREAVALTFNVPVLSIHVGHVSYRSPLWLDTDYARRHPL' A
#
# COMPACT_ATOMS: atom_id res chain seq x y z
N MET A 1 3.86 11.43 17.99
CA MET A 1 3.32 10.11 17.58
C MET A 1 2.22 10.33 16.57
N ARG A 2 2.13 9.52 15.52
CA ARG A 2 1.19 9.71 14.39
C ARG A 2 0.32 8.46 14.15
N ASN A 3 -0.93 8.70 13.75
CA ASN A 3 -1.82 7.67 13.19
C ASN A 3 -1.83 7.81 11.67
N VAL A 4 -1.78 6.69 10.96
CA VAL A 4 -1.73 6.67 9.48
C VAL A 4 -2.98 5.99 8.94
N THR A 5 -3.67 6.65 8.02
CA THR A 5 -4.73 6.03 7.23
C THR A 5 -4.14 5.37 6.00
N ALA A 6 -4.44 4.09 5.81
CA ALA A 6 -3.96 3.33 4.67
C ALA A 6 -5.07 2.72 3.83
N ILE A 7 -4.82 2.64 2.53
CA ILE A 7 -5.58 1.82 1.58
C ILE A 7 -4.80 0.53 1.35
N VAL A 8 -5.51 -0.59 1.37
CA VAL A 8 -4.96 -1.90 1.03
C VAL A 8 -5.55 -2.35 -0.30
N ILE A 9 -4.70 -2.88 -1.17
CA ILE A 9 -5.08 -3.34 -2.49
C ILE A 9 -4.50 -4.73 -2.67
N ARG A 10 -5.32 -5.63 -3.18
CA ARG A 10 -4.87 -6.97 -3.57
C ARG A 10 -4.64 -7.00 -5.07
N ASP A 11 -3.41 -6.66 -5.49
CA ASP A 11 -3.07 -6.44 -6.91
C ASP A 11 -3.10 -7.71 -7.76
N ARG A 12 -2.60 -8.83 -7.22
CA ARG A 12 -2.56 -10.16 -7.87
C ARG A 12 -2.79 -11.24 -6.81
N PRO A 13 -3.09 -12.50 -7.19
CA PRO A 13 -3.17 -13.60 -6.24
C PRO A 13 -1.89 -13.66 -5.40
N GLY A 14 -2.03 -13.35 -4.11
CA GLY A 14 -0.93 -13.37 -3.16
C GLY A 14 -0.04 -12.14 -3.12
N LEU A 15 -0.37 -11.03 -3.80
CA LEU A 15 0.35 -9.74 -3.65
C LEU A 15 -0.54 -8.72 -2.95
N TRP A 16 0.00 -8.12 -1.88
CA TRP A 16 -0.63 -7.07 -1.08
C TRP A 16 0.10 -5.76 -1.27
N SER A 17 -0.64 -4.72 -1.64
CA SER A 17 -0.17 -3.35 -1.73
C SER A 17 -0.81 -2.52 -0.63
N VAL A 18 -0.02 -1.76 0.10
CA VAL A 18 -0.50 -0.87 1.17
C VAL A 18 0.00 0.53 0.87
N CYS A 19 -0.91 1.50 0.91
CA CYS A 19 -0.63 2.92 0.64
C CYS A 19 -1.00 3.75 1.85
N ALA A 20 -0.07 4.55 2.38
CA ALA A 20 -0.38 5.65 3.28
C ALA A 20 -0.83 6.87 2.46
N VAL A 21 -2.14 7.05 2.32
CA VAL A 21 -2.75 7.94 1.31
C VAL A 21 -2.32 9.40 1.47
N GLU A 22 -2.28 9.88 2.70
CA GLU A 22 -1.92 11.28 3.01
C GLU A 22 -0.46 11.59 2.67
N ASP A 23 0.39 10.56 2.66
CA ASP A 23 1.84 10.70 2.55
C ASP A 23 2.37 10.26 1.18
N ASP A 24 1.50 9.67 0.33
CA ASP A 24 1.85 9.03 -0.94
C ASP A 24 3.01 8.02 -0.82
N ILE A 25 3.02 7.24 0.27
CA ILE A 25 4.01 6.20 0.52
C ILE A 25 3.38 4.83 0.28
N TRP A 26 4.09 3.99 -0.46
CA TRP A 26 3.62 2.68 -0.90
C TRP A 26 4.56 1.56 -0.44
N SER A 27 3.99 0.39 -0.14
CA SER A 27 4.72 -0.86 0.03
C SER A 27 3.97 -2.01 -0.62
N GLN A 28 4.70 -3.05 -1.00
CA GLN A 28 4.12 -4.28 -1.53
C GLN A 28 4.83 -5.49 -0.94
N ASP A 29 4.08 -6.53 -0.58
CA ASP A 29 4.61 -7.83 -0.16
C ASP A 29 3.62 -8.95 -0.45
N THR A 30 4.10 -10.19 -0.49
CA THR A 30 3.24 -11.37 -0.58
C THR A 30 2.51 -11.71 0.72
N ASN A 31 3.02 -11.19 1.84
CA ASN A 31 2.41 -11.25 3.15
C ASN A 31 1.88 -9.87 3.56
N PHE A 32 0.58 -9.79 3.86
CA PHE A 32 -0.05 -8.55 4.28
C PHE A 32 0.60 -7.93 5.52
N ALA A 33 1.05 -8.75 6.48
CA ALA A 33 1.69 -8.26 7.69
C ALA A 33 3.02 -7.55 7.39
N ASP A 34 3.77 -8.07 6.43
CA ASP A 34 5.05 -7.49 6.01
C ASP A 34 4.84 -6.19 5.24
N ALA A 35 3.91 -6.15 4.28
CA ALA A 35 3.55 -4.90 3.60
C ALA A 35 3.11 -3.83 4.62
N LYS A 36 2.27 -4.19 5.60
CA LYS A 36 1.85 -3.26 6.66
C LYS A 36 3.03 -2.78 7.52
N ARG A 37 3.98 -3.66 7.85
CA ARG A 37 5.20 -3.32 8.60
C ARG A 37 6.08 -2.36 7.81
N MET A 38 6.27 -2.61 6.52
CA MET A 38 7.05 -1.75 5.62
C MET A 38 6.48 -0.34 5.52
N ILE A 39 5.15 -0.17 5.39
CA ILE A 39 4.54 1.17 5.45
C ILE A 39 4.83 1.87 6.76
N ARG A 40 4.70 1.16 7.89
CA ARG A 40 4.95 1.74 9.21
C ARG A 40 6.38 2.28 9.31
N GLU A 41 7.35 1.49 8.86
CA GLU A 41 8.77 1.84 8.87
C GLU A 41 9.06 3.00 7.90
N ALA A 42 8.52 2.95 6.67
CA ALA A 42 8.71 3.98 5.67
C ALA A 42 8.15 5.35 6.12
N VAL A 43 6.95 5.39 6.69
CA VAL A 43 6.38 6.63 7.25
C VAL A 43 7.20 7.13 8.42
N ALA A 44 7.61 6.23 9.34
CA ALA A 44 8.38 6.62 10.51
C ALA A 44 9.75 7.22 10.12
N LEU A 45 10.41 6.64 9.12
CA LEU A 45 11.67 7.13 8.58
C LEU A 45 11.49 8.46 7.84
N THR A 46 10.47 8.58 6.98
CA THR A 46 10.25 9.76 6.13
C THR A 46 9.99 11.02 6.96
N PHE A 47 9.19 10.88 8.03
CA PHE A 47 8.77 12.03 8.84
C PHE A 47 9.49 12.11 10.19
N ASN A 48 10.43 11.19 10.47
CA ASN A 48 11.13 11.08 11.75
C ASN A 48 10.17 11.09 12.97
N VAL A 49 9.06 10.35 12.86
CA VAL A 49 8.05 10.24 13.93
C VAL A 49 7.66 8.79 14.18
N PRO A 50 7.46 8.38 15.45
CA PRO A 50 6.88 7.08 15.74
C PRO A 50 5.42 6.98 15.24
N VAL A 51 5.12 5.90 14.52
CA VAL A 51 3.78 5.54 14.04
C VAL A 51 3.14 4.59 15.04
N LEU A 52 2.03 5.03 15.67
CA LEU A 52 1.30 4.25 16.68
C LEU A 52 0.43 3.17 16.05
N SER A 53 -0.32 3.54 15.02
CA SER A 53 -1.27 2.66 14.36
C SER A 53 -1.36 2.96 12.86
N ILE A 54 -1.68 1.91 12.12
CA ILE A 54 -2.13 2.00 10.73
C ILE A 54 -3.57 1.54 10.69
N HIS A 55 -4.46 2.46 10.33
CA HIS A 55 -5.88 2.22 10.13
C HIS A 55 -6.12 1.89 8.66
N VAL A 56 -6.66 0.71 8.38
CA VAL A 56 -7.04 0.33 7.02
C VAL A 56 -8.44 0.87 6.75
N GLY A 57 -8.52 1.97 6.00
CA GLY A 57 -9.79 2.62 5.66
C GLY A 57 -10.56 1.91 4.55
N HIS A 58 -9.85 1.18 3.68
CA HIS A 58 -10.44 0.51 2.53
C HIS A 58 -9.59 -0.69 2.08
N VAL A 59 -10.25 -1.76 1.65
CA VAL A 59 -9.62 -2.91 1.00
C VAL A 59 -10.23 -3.07 -0.40
N SER A 60 -9.41 -2.85 -1.44
CA SER A 60 -9.83 -3.07 -2.82
C SER A 60 -9.35 -4.43 -3.33
N TYR A 61 -10.25 -5.16 -3.98
CA TYR A 61 -9.96 -6.42 -4.70
C TYR A 61 -9.72 -6.19 -6.20
N ARG A 62 -9.73 -4.94 -6.65
CA ARG A 62 -9.40 -4.54 -8.01
C ARG A 62 -8.15 -3.67 -7.97
N SER A 63 -7.20 -3.95 -8.84
CA SER A 63 -6.06 -3.07 -9.11
C SER A 63 -6.59 -1.69 -9.54
N PRO A 64 -6.06 -0.57 -9.02
CA PRO A 64 -6.46 0.75 -9.47
C PRO A 64 -6.21 0.91 -10.96
N LEU A 65 -7.10 1.63 -11.65
CA LEU A 65 -7.02 1.84 -13.10
C LEU A 65 -5.68 2.44 -13.57
N TRP A 66 -5.00 3.20 -12.70
CA TRP A 66 -3.67 3.75 -13.01
C TRP A 66 -2.55 2.69 -12.96
N LEU A 67 -2.71 1.62 -12.16
CA LEU A 67 -1.84 0.44 -12.19
C LEU A 67 -2.05 -0.39 -13.48
N ASP A 68 -3.29 -0.39 -13.99
CA ASP A 68 -3.69 -1.13 -15.18
C ASP A 68 -3.12 -0.56 -16.49
N THR A 69 -2.69 0.70 -16.50
CA THR A 69 -2.11 1.32 -17.70
C THR A 69 -0.83 0.62 -18.19
N ASP A 70 -0.05 0.06 -17.26
CA ASP A 70 1.21 -0.62 -17.58
C ASP A 70 1.01 -2.13 -17.84
N TYR A 71 -0.04 -2.72 -17.26
CA TYR A 71 -0.45 -4.11 -17.54
C TYR A 71 -1.09 -4.23 -18.94
N ALA A 72 -2.01 -3.33 -19.29
CA ALA A 72 -2.65 -3.30 -20.60
C ALA A 72 -1.65 -3.08 -21.75
N ARG A 73 -0.54 -2.37 -21.51
CA ARG A 73 0.54 -2.21 -22.50
C ARG A 73 1.37 -3.48 -22.72
N ARG A 74 1.58 -4.29 -21.68
CA ARG A 74 2.41 -5.51 -21.74
C ARG A 74 1.63 -6.73 -22.23
N HIS A 75 0.31 -6.66 -22.23
CA HIS A 75 -0.59 -7.74 -22.68
C HIS A 75 -1.72 -7.19 -23.57
N PRO A 76 -1.41 -6.75 -24.81
CA PRO A 76 -2.44 -6.35 -25.77
C PRO A 76 -3.29 -7.56 -26.19
N LEU A 77 -4.60 -7.35 -26.33
CA LEU A 77 -5.56 -8.33 -26.84
C LEU A 77 -5.26 -8.73 -28.29
#